data_AF-A0A7J7PBW8-F1
#
_entry.id   AF-A0A7J7PBW8-F1
#
_cell.length_a   1.000
_cell.length_b   1.000
_cell.length_c   1.000
_cell.angle_alpha   90.00
_cell.angle_beta   90.00
_cell.angle_gamma   90.00
#
_symmetry.space_group_name_H-M   'P 1'
#
loop_
_entity.id
_entity.type
_entity.pdbx_description
1 polymer ?
#
loop_
_entity_poly.entity_id
_entity_poly.type
_entity_poly.pdbx_seq_one_letter_code
_entity_poly.pdbx_strand_id
1 'polypeptide(L)'
;MSVIRVAVLNHSADLRMVFNTDVDRSGVVHIVGNAINGDRLIALMLAIVLREHPKTTIVSDTHASMALIQFITDRGGHHCLYRVGYRNVIDKGPQLNREGIETHLMMETMGHGALKENHFLDDGAYMVLKIIIEMVHMKLAGSKEGIDSLIKELEDPKESIELRISSSQRQHL
;
A
#
# COMPACT_ATOMS: atom_id res chain seq x y z
N MET A 1 -4.95 12.39 12.09
CA MET A 1 -4.54 13.02 10.80
C MET A 1 -4.31 14.53 10.91
N SER A 2 -5.15 15.31 11.61
CA SER A 2 -5.03 16.78 11.69
C SER A 2 -3.70 17.30 12.28
N VAL A 3 -3.23 16.72 13.39
CA VAL A 3 -1.97 17.15 14.06
C VAL A 3 -0.74 16.90 13.18
N ILE A 4 -0.74 15.79 12.44
CA ILE A 4 0.38 15.38 11.59
C ILE A 4 0.48 16.30 10.36
N ARG A 5 -0.65 16.63 9.73
CA ARG A 5 -0.71 17.56 8.59
C ARG A 5 -0.18 18.95 8.94
N VAL A 6 -0.55 19.48 10.11
CA VAL A 6 -0.04 20.78 10.59
C VAL A 6 1.47 20.74 10.77
N ALA A 7 2.02 19.65 11.31
CA ALA A 7 3.46 19.51 11.45
C ALA A 7 4.18 19.46 10.10
N VAL A 8 3.63 18.81 9.05
CA VAL A 8 4.19 18.78 7.69
C VAL A 8 4.41 20.20 7.17
N LEU A 9 3.33 20.99 7.17
CA LEU A 9 3.33 22.34 6.64
C LEU A 9 4.30 23.25 7.41
N ASN A 10 4.43 23.05 8.72
CA ASN A 10 5.29 23.87 9.56
C ASN A 10 6.80 23.56 9.44
N HIS A 11 7.18 22.38 8.95
CA HIS A 11 8.60 21.95 8.94
C HIS A 11 9.18 21.74 7.54
N SER A 12 8.42 22.01 6.47
CA SER A 12 8.86 21.80 5.07
C SER A 12 9.48 20.41 4.83
N ALA A 13 8.91 19.38 5.47
CA ALA A 13 9.44 18.02 5.40
C ALA A 13 8.99 17.34 4.09
N ASP A 14 9.94 16.73 3.36
CA ASP A 14 9.68 16.04 2.07
C ASP A 14 8.73 14.84 2.20
N LEU A 15 8.70 14.19 3.37
CA LEU A 15 7.87 13.03 3.65
C LEU A 15 7.60 12.91 5.16
N ARG A 16 6.42 12.39 5.52
CA ARG A 16 6.16 11.87 6.87
C ARG A 16 5.63 10.46 6.84
N MET A 17 6.00 9.67 7.84
CA MET A 17 5.54 8.31 8.02
C MET A 17 4.79 8.19 9.33
N VAL A 18 3.77 7.34 9.33
CA VAL A 18 2.98 7.01 10.50
C VAL A 18 2.98 5.50 10.62
N PHE A 19 3.35 5.01 11.80
CA PHE A 19 3.25 3.60 12.16
C PHE A 19 2.13 3.41 13.18
N ASN A 20 1.54 2.23 13.22
CA ASN A 20 0.78 1.80 14.39
C ASN A 20 1.73 1.35 15.52
N THR A 21 1.17 1.01 16.67
CA THR A 21 1.91 0.79 17.93
C THR A 21 2.97 -0.31 17.85
N ASP A 22 2.73 -1.33 17.05
CA ASP A 22 3.57 -2.51 16.82
C ASP A 22 4.33 -2.49 15.48
N VAL A 23 4.20 -1.41 14.70
CA VAL A 23 5.02 -1.12 13.50
C VAL A 23 4.79 -2.09 12.32
N ASP A 24 3.74 -2.90 12.36
CA ASP A 24 3.36 -3.79 11.25
C ASP A 24 2.55 -3.06 10.15
N ARG A 25 1.91 -1.93 10.48
CA ARG A 25 1.21 -1.06 9.52
C ARG A 25 1.97 0.23 9.33
N SER A 26 1.99 0.69 8.09
CA SER A 26 2.47 2.02 7.78
C SER A 26 1.48 2.81 6.95
N GLY A 27 1.52 4.13 7.13
CA GLY A 27 0.91 5.10 6.25
C GLY A 27 1.93 6.18 5.94
N VAL A 28 1.87 6.74 4.73
CA VAL A 28 2.78 7.79 4.30
C VAL A 28 1.99 9.07 4.05
N VAL A 29 2.51 10.21 4.45
CA VAL A 29 1.89 11.52 4.23
C VAL A 29 2.84 12.36 3.37
N HIS A 30 2.32 12.83 2.25
CA HIS A 30 3.04 13.69 1.31
C HIS A 30 3.22 15.11 1.87
N ILE A 31 4.18 15.87 1.33
CA ILE A 31 4.49 17.26 1.72
C ILE A 31 3.28 18.22 1.59
N VAL A 32 2.35 17.93 0.67
CA VAL A 32 1.10 18.71 0.49
C VAL A 32 0.05 18.36 1.56
N GLY A 33 0.35 17.39 2.44
CA GLY A 33 -0.48 16.99 3.55
C GLY A 33 -1.56 15.94 3.21
N ASN A 34 -1.55 15.42 1.99
CA ASN A 34 -2.43 14.32 1.59
C ASN A 34 -1.87 12.99 2.09
N ALA A 35 -2.74 12.19 2.70
CA ALA A 35 -2.38 10.85 3.14
C ALA A 35 -2.34 9.87 1.96
N ILE A 36 -1.33 9.02 1.95
CA ILE A 36 -1.17 7.85 1.08
C ILE A 36 -1.46 6.64 1.97
N ASN A 37 -2.69 6.15 1.89
CA ASN A 37 -3.22 5.00 2.60
C ASN A 37 -4.16 4.20 1.69
N GLY A 38 -4.60 3.02 2.13
CA GLY A 38 -5.48 2.17 1.34
C GLY A 38 -4.94 1.91 -0.06
N ASP A 39 -5.82 2.02 -1.05
CA ASP A 39 -5.49 1.81 -2.45
C ASP A 39 -4.32 2.65 -2.93
N ARG A 40 -4.16 3.89 -2.43
CA ARG A 40 -3.05 4.76 -2.82
C ARG A 40 -1.70 4.21 -2.35
N LEU A 41 -1.66 3.59 -1.17
CA LEU A 41 -0.45 2.97 -0.65
C LEU A 41 -0.12 1.68 -1.38
N ILE A 42 -1.13 0.86 -1.69
CA ILE A 42 -0.96 -0.35 -2.51
C ILE A 42 -0.45 0.02 -3.90
N ALA A 43 -1.06 1.02 -4.56
CA ALA A 43 -0.66 1.52 -5.86
C ALA A 43 0.78 2.07 -5.86
N LEU A 44 1.17 2.75 -4.77
CA LEU A 44 2.54 3.26 -4.63
C LEU A 44 3.54 2.11 -4.50
N MET A 45 3.30 1.17 -3.59
CA MET A 45 4.16 0.01 -3.40
C MET A 45 4.25 -0.85 -4.66
N LEU A 46 3.13 -1.01 -5.37
CA LEU A 46 3.08 -1.65 -6.66
C LEU A 46 4.01 -0.99 -7.68
N ALA A 47 3.94 0.34 -7.83
CA ALA A 47 4.75 1.06 -8.81
C ALA A 47 6.26 0.84 -8.56
N ILE A 48 6.65 0.79 -7.29
CA ILE A 48 8.03 0.47 -6.87
C ILE A 48 8.37 -0.98 -7.24
N VAL A 49 7.53 -1.94 -6.83
CA VAL A 49 7.79 -3.38 -7.03
C VAL A 49 7.81 -3.74 -8.52
N LEU A 50 6.96 -3.16 -9.36
CA LEU A 50 6.92 -3.45 -10.80
C LEU A 50 8.19 -3.01 -11.54
N ARG A 51 8.94 -2.03 -11.03
CA ARG A 51 10.23 -1.64 -11.60
C ARG A 51 11.27 -2.76 -11.46
N GLU A 52 11.24 -3.46 -10.34
CA GLU A 52 12.18 -4.54 -10.01
C GLU A 52 11.69 -5.89 -10.54
N HIS A 53 10.38 -6.10 -10.52
CA HIS A 53 9.70 -7.34 -10.90
C HIS A 53 8.55 -7.07 -11.88
N PRO A 54 8.88 -6.80 -13.16
CA PRO A 54 7.87 -6.58 -14.19
C PRO A 54 6.91 -7.76 -14.29
N LYS A 55 5.61 -7.48 -14.49
CA LYS A 55 4.55 -8.49 -14.62
C LYS A 55 4.31 -9.37 -13.40
N THR A 56 4.82 -8.98 -12.22
CA THR A 56 4.48 -9.69 -10.98
C THR A 56 2.97 -9.66 -10.70
N THR A 57 2.51 -10.68 -10.00
CA THR A 57 1.21 -10.70 -9.35
C THR A 57 1.26 -9.96 -8.01
N ILE A 58 0.16 -9.30 -7.67
CA ILE A 58 -0.08 -8.64 -6.39
C ILE A 58 -1.33 -9.22 -5.77
N VAL A 59 -1.29 -9.51 -4.47
CA VAL A 59 -2.47 -9.94 -3.72
C VAL A 59 -3.01 -8.77 -2.92
N SER A 60 -4.31 -8.51 -3.00
CA SER A 60 -4.99 -7.59 -2.08
C SER A 60 -6.32 -8.17 -1.60
N ASP A 61 -6.91 -7.55 -0.58
CA ASP A 61 -8.22 -7.91 -0.08
C ASP A 61 -9.36 -7.36 -0.96
N THR A 62 -10.57 -7.88 -0.74
CA THR A 62 -11.77 -7.52 -1.51
C THR A 62 -12.27 -6.08 -1.31
N HIS A 63 -11.67 -5.29 -0.42
CA HIS A 63 -11.98 -3.87 -0.29
C HIS A 63 -11.29 -2.99 -1.35
N ALA A 64 -10.31 -3.54 -2.07
CA ALA A 64 -9.64 -2.83 -3.16
C ALA A 64 -10.64 -2.30 -4.20
N SER A 65 -10.53 -1.02 -4.57
CA SER A 65 -11.41 -0.42 -5.56
C SER A 65 -11.12 -0.89 -6.97
N MET A 66 -12.09 -0.73 -7.86
CA MET A 66 -11.89 -0.99 -9.30
C MET A 66 -10.77 -0.13 -9.89
N ALA A 67 -10.57 1.10 -9.39
CA ALA A 67 -9.50 1.98 -9.83
C ALA A 67 -8.12 1.38 -9.56
N LEU A 68 -7.93 0.73 -8.40
CA LEU A 68 -6.70 0.01 -8.10
C LEU A 68 -6.47 -1.18 -9.04
N ILE A 69 -7.52 -1.96 -9.34
CA ILE A 69 -7.42 -3.10 -10.27
C ILE A 69 -6.99 -2.62 -11.67
N GLN A 70 -7.62 -1.55 -12.14
CA GLN A 70 -7.32 -0.95 -13.44
C GLN A 70 -5.88 -0.44 -13.47
N PHE A 71 -5.48 0.31 -12.43
CA PHE A 71 -4.12 0.82 -12.26
C PHE A 71 -3.06 -0.28 -12.29
N ILE A 72 -3.32 -1.43 -11.64
CA ILE A 72 -2.43 -2.60 -11.67
C ILE A 72 -2.28 -3.15 -13.09
N THR A 73 -3.42 -3.32 -13.78
CA THR A 73 -3.47 -3.91 -15.11
C THR A 73 -2.79 -3.01 -16.14
N ASP A 74 -3.03 -1.70 -16.09
CA ASP A 74 -2.44 -0.71 -17.00
C ASP A 74 -0.92 -0.60 -16.88
N ARG A 75 -0.38 -0.90 -15.70
CA ARG A 75 1.08 -0.97 -15.46
C ARG A 75 1.67 -2.35 -15.76
N GLY A 76 0.87 -3.26 -16.32
CA GLY A 76 1.29 -4.60 -16.74
C GLY A 76 1.48 -5.57 -15.58
N GLY A 77 0.99 -5.25 -14.38
CA GLY A 77 0.92 -6.18 -13.26
C GLY A 77 -0.29 -7.11 -13.36
N HIS A 78 -0.29 -8.15 -12.53
CA HIS A 78 -1.43 -9.06 -12.39
C HIS A 78 -2.05 -8.91 -11.00
N HIS A 79 -3.37 -8.95 -10.91
CA HIS A 79 -4.06 -8.77 -9.64
C HIS A 79 -4.74 -10.05 -9.18
N CYS A 80 -4.48 -10.44 -7.94
CA CYS A 80 -5.16 -11.51 -7.24
C CYS A 80 -5.96 -10.92 -6.08
N LEU A 81 -7.27 -10.75 -6.28
CA LEU A 81 -8.19 -10.43 -5.19
C LEU A 81 -8.38 -11.67 -4.30
N TYR A 82 -8.25 -11.46 -2.99
CA TYR A 82 -8.40 -12.52 -2.00
C TYR A 82 -9.18 -12.07 -0.77
N ARG A 83 -9.43 -13.02 0.13
CA ARG A 83 -10.27 -12.82 1.32
C ARG A 83 -9.68 -11.75 2.24
N VAL A 84 -10.54 -10.95 2.85
CA VAL A 84 -10.19 -9.93 3.87
C VAL A 84 -9.40 -10.53 5.02
N GLY A 85 -8.47 -9.74 5.59
CA GLY A 85 -7.61 -10.09 6.71
C GLY A 85 -6.16 -10.27 6.28
N TYR A 86 -5.25 -9.49 6.85
CA TYR A 86 -3.82 -9.46 6.50
C TYR A 86 -3.18 -10.84 6.30
N ARG A 87 -3.45 -11.79 7.21
CA ARG A 87 -2.89 -13.14 7.13
C ARG A 87 -3.37 -13.88 5.88
N ASN A 88 -4.65 -13.75 5.51
CA ASN A 88 -5.17 -14.36 4.29
C ASN A 88 -4.47 -13.79 3.05
N VAL A 89 -4.26 -12.48 3.01
CA VAL A 89 -3.59 -11.78 1.90
C VAL A 89 -2.11 -12.19 1.82
N ILE A 90 -1.39 -12.18 2.95
CA ILE A 90 0.03 -12.51 3.02
C ILE A 90 0.27 -13.98 2.70
N ASP A 91 -0.46 -14.92 3.31
CA ASP A 91 -0.27 -16.37 3.10
C ASP A 91 -0.57 -16.80 1.67
N LYS A 92 -1.43 -16.06 0.96
CA LYS A 92 -1.73 -16.31 -0.44
C LYS A 92 -0.52 -16.07 -1.35
N GLY A 93 0.38 -15.14 -0.99
CA GLY A 93 1.61 -14.87 -1.74
C GLY A 93 2.54 -16.09 -1.87
N PRO A 94 3.03 -16.67 -0.76
CA PRO A 94 3.82 -17.91 -0.77
C PRO A 94 3.10 -19.07 -1.45
N GLN A 95 1.77 -19.16 -1.28
CA GLN A 95 0.97 -20.18 -1.97
C GLN A 95 1.08 -20.02 -3.50
N LEU A 96 0.80 -18.83 -4.04
CA LEU A 96 0.88 -18.54 -5.47
C LEU A 96 2.30 -18.77 -6.02
N ASN A 97 3.32 -18.35 -5.28
CA ASN A 97 4.72 -18.60 -5.67
C ASN A 97 5.02 -20.11 -5.78
N ARG A 98 4.51 -20.95 -4.88
CA ARG A 98 4.65 -22.43 -4.97
C ARG A 98 3.91 -23.01 -6.18
N GLU A 99 2.82 -22.37 -6.60
CA GLU A 99 2.04 -22.72 -7.79
C GLU A 99 2.70 -22.19 -9.10
N GLY A 100 3.86 -21.54 -9.01
CA GLY A 100 4.59 -20.98 -10.15
C GLY A 100 4.10 -19.60 -10.59
N ILE A 101 3.24 -18.95 -9.81
CA ILE A 101 2.73 -17.60 -10.07
C ILE A 101 3.59 -16.61 -9.28
N GLU A 102 4.45 -15.90 -10.02
CA GLU A 102 5.40 -14.97 -9.42
C GLU A 102 4.66 -13.81 -8.73
N THR A 103 4.80 -13.73 -7.41
CA THR A 103 4.05 -12.80 -6.55
C THR A 103 4.99 -12.14 -5.55
N HIS A 104 5.22 -10.85 -5.71
CA HIS A 104 6.21 -10.09 -4.93
C HIS A 104 5.62 -9.16 -3.86
N LEU A 105 4.34 -8.79 -3.99
CA LEU A 105 3.65 -7.89 -3.06
C LEU A 105 2.31 -8.49 -2.63
N MET A 106 2.07 -8.50 -1.32
CA MET A 106 0.79 -8.85 -0.72
C MET A 106 0.43 -7.73 0.24
N MET A 107 -0.68 -7.04 0.00
CA MET A 107 -1.02 -5.85 0.78
C MET A 107 -2.52 -5.67 0.95
N GLU A 108 -2.96 -5.40 2.17
CA GLU A 108 -4.35 -5.10 2.52
C GLU A 108 -4.61 -3.59 2.46
N THR A 109 -5.83 -3.20 2.11
CA THR A 109 -6.28 -1.79 2.14
C THR A 109 -6.17 -1.14 3.53
N MET A 110 -6.08 -1.94 4.60
CA MET A 110 -5.91 -1.44 5.97
C MET A 110 -4.44 -1.14 6.34
N GLY A 111 -3.49 -1.35 5.41
CA GLY A 111 -2.09 -0.95 5.54
C GLY A 111 -1.12 -2.03 6.01
N HIS A 112 -1.60 -3.26 6.25
CA HIS A 112 -0.75 -4.43 6.41
C HIS A 112 -0.17 -4.86 5.06
N GLY A 113 1.08 -5.29 5.04
CA GLY A 113 1.71 -5.68 3.79
C GLY A 113 3.04 -6.37 3.97
N ALA A 114 3.32 -7.27 3.03
CA ALA A 114 4.53 -8.05 2.99
C ALA A 114 5.12 -8.08 1.58
N LEU A 115 6.44 -8.25 1.51
CA LEU A 115 7.16 -8.45 0.27
C LEU A 115 7.87 -9.81 0.27
N LYS A 116 7.93 -10.44 -0.90
CA LYS A 116 8.65 -11.71 -1.10
C LYS A 116 10.12 -11.61 -0.70
N GLU A 117 10.78 -10.50 -1.06
CA GLU A 117 12.19 -10.23 -0.70
C GLU A 117 12.40 -10.04 0.81
N ASN A 118 11.38 -9.58 1.54
CA ASN A 118 11.40 -9.46 2.99
C ASN A 118 10.77 -10.69 3.68
N HIS A 119 10.95 -11.87 3.09
CA HIS A 119 10.51 -13.15 3.64
C HIS A 119 9.02 -13.23 4.00
N PHE A 120 8.17 -12.49 3.29
CA PHE A 120 6.72 -12.44 3.54
C PHE A 120 6.34 -11.94 4.94
N LEU A 121 7.22 -11.19 5.60
CA LEU A 121 6.95 -10.58 6.89
C LEU A 121 6.03 -9.36 6.72
N ASP A 122 5.04 -9.27 7.60
CA ASP A 122 4.20 -8.08 7.73
C ASP A 122 5.02 -6.98 8.43
N ASP A 123 5.56 -6.06 7.63
CA ASP A 123 6.61 -5.14 8.07
C ASP A 123 6.39 -3.75 7.46
N GLY A 124 5.68 -2.93 8.24
CA GLY A 124 5.41 -1.54 7.90
C GLY A 124 6.69 -0.72 7.73
N ALA A 125 7.73 -0.99 8.52
CA ALA A 125 9.00 -0.28 8.44
C ALA A 125 9.73 -0.59 7.13
N TYR A 126 9.72 -1.85 6.69
CA TYR A 126 10.31 -2.25 5.42
C TYR A 126 9.58 -1.62 4.23
N MET A 127 8.25 -1.57 4.24
CA MET A 127 7.48 -0.88 3.18
C MET A 127 7.87 0.60 3.09
N VAL A 128 7.99 1.26 4.24
CA VAL A 128 8.43 2.65 4.32
C VAL A 128 9.86 2.82 3.79
N LEU A 129 10.76 1.89 4.11
CA LEU A 129 12.13 1.91 3.60
C LEU A 129 12.16 1.82 2.06
N LYS A 130 11.36 0.95 1.44
CA LYS A 130 11.22 0.87 -0.02
C LYS A 130 10.79 2.21 -0.63
N ILE A 131 9.85 2.90 0.02
CA ILE A 131 9.39 4.23 -0.40
C ILE A 131 10.51 5.27 -0.30
N ILE A 132 11.30 5.27 0.79
CA ILE A 132 12.46 6.19 0.93
C ILE A 132 13.48 5.92 -0.18
N ILE A 133 13.83 4.65 -0.39
CA ILE A 133 14.81 4.25 -1.39
C ILE A 133 14.36 4.74 -2.78
N GLU A 134 13.09 4.56 -3.12
CA GLU A 134 12.54 5.06 -4.37
C GLU A 134 12.62 6.59 -4.48
N MET A 135 12.27 7.33 -3.42
CA MET A 135 12.41 8.78 -3.41
C MET A 135 13.86 9.23 -3.65
N VAL A 136 14.83 8.53 -3.06
CA VAL A 136 16.25 8.80 -3.28
C VAL A 136 16.63 8.52 -4.74
N HIS A 137 16.20 7.40 -5.31
CA HIS A 137 16.42 7.09 -6.72
C HIS A 137 15.85 8.17 -7.65
N MET A 138 14.63 8.63 -7.39
CA MET A 138 14.00 9.70 -8.17
C MET A 138 14.80 11.01 -8.10
N LYS A 139 15.26 11.40 -6.90
CA LYS A 139 16.10 12.60 -6.73
C LYS A 139 17.44 12.47 -7.45
N LEU A 140 18.10 11.32 -7.34
CA LEU A 140 19.37 11.07 -8.04
C LEU A 140 19.22 11.04 -9.56
N ALA A 141 18.05 10.62 -10.07
CA ALA A 141 17.70 10.69 -11.49
C ALA A 141 17.32 12.12 -11.96
N GLY A 142 17.36 13.12 -11.07
CA GLY A 142 17.04 14.50 -11.39
C GLY A 142 15.55 14.83 -11.42
N SER A 143 14.68 13.94 -10.92
CA SER A 143 13.25 14.23 -10.79
C SER A 143 13.03 15.36 -9.79
N LYS A 144 12.15 16.29 -10.15
CA LYS A 144 11.65 17.35 -9.26
C LYS A 144 10.28 17.01 -8.66
N GLU A 145 9.70 15.87 -9.05
CA GLU A 145 8.39 15.44 -8.59
C GLU A 145 8.50 14.64 -7.29
N GLY A 146 7.43 14.66 -6.50
CA GLY A 146 7.30 13.84 -5.30
C GLY A 146 6.92 12.40 -5.62
N ILE A 147 6.93 11.54 -4.60
CA ILE A 147 6.58 10.12 -4.73
C ILE A 147 5.12 9.90 -5.17
N ASP A 148 4.26 10.88 -4.91
CA ASP A 148 2.87 10.93 -5.37
C ASP A 148 2.74 10.92 -6.90
N SER A 149 3.77 11.37 -7.62
CA SER A 149 3.82 11.27 -9.08
C SER A 149 3.62 9.86 -9.62
N LEU A 150 4.08 8.85 -8.87
CA LEU A 150 3.99 7.44 -9.27
C LEU A 150 2.54 6.93 -9.33
N ILE A 151 1.63 7.61 -8.62
CA ILE A 151 0.22 7.23 -8.48
C ILE A 151 -0.75 8.31 -9.01
N LYS A 152 -0.27 9.27 -9.81
CA LYS A 152 -1.12 10.34 -10.39
C LYS A 152 -2.27 9.82 -11.26
N GLU A 153 -2.09 8.66 -11.88
CA GLU A 153 -3.08 8.02 -12.75
C GLU A 153 -4.10 7.19 -11.99
N LEU A 154 -3.92 7.00 -10.68
CA LEU A 154 -4.91 6.31 -9.85
C LEU A 154 -6.12 7.22 -9.67
N GLU A 155 -7.27 6.80 -10.19
CA GLU A 155 -8.52 7.54 -10.01
C GLU A 155 -8.98 7.50 -8.55
N ASP A 156 -9.26 8.67 -7.97
CA ASP A 156 -9.88 8.76 -6.66
C ASP A 156 -11.38 8.44 -6.75
N PRO A 157 -11.95 7.66 -5.81
CA PRO A 157 -13.38 7.41 -5.77
C PRO A 157 -14.15 8.72 -5.54
N LYS A 158 -15.26 8.90 -6.25
CA LYS A 158 -16.10 10.11 -6.13
C LYS A 158 -16.63 10.31 -4.70
N GLU A 159 -16.96 9.22 -4.02
CA GLU A 159 -17.32 9.17 -2.60
C GLU A 159 -16.85 7.84 -2.00
N SER A 160 -16.38 7.89 -0.75
CA SER A 160 -16.03 6.69 0.01
C SER A 160 -16.35 6.92 1.49
N ILE A 161 -17.17 6.04 2.07
CA ILE A 161 -17.56 6.09 3.49
C ILE A 161 -17.48 4.67 4.04
N GLU A 162 -16.64 4.47 5.05
CA GLU A 162 -16.64 3.23 5.84
C GLU A 162 -17.66 3.35 6.97
N LEU A 163 -18.70 2.50 6.95
CA LEU A 163 -19.71 2.45 7.99
C LEU A 163 -19.50 1.19 8.85
N ARG A 164 -19.16 1.39 10.12
CA ARG A 164 -19.12 0.31 11.12
C ARG A 164 -20.39 0.34 11.96
N ILE A 165 -21.30 -0.60 11.68
CA ILE A 165 -22.52 -0.76 12.46
C ILE A 165 -22.23 -1.73 13.62
N SER A 166 -22.31 -1.23 14.85
CA SER A 166 -22.15 -2.08 16.04
C SER A 166 -23.32 -3.06 16.16
N SER A 167 -23.05 -4.35 16.10
CA SER A 167 -24.02 -5.39 16.43
C SER A 167 -23.76 -5.91 17.85
N SER A 168 -24.77 -5.96 18.72
CA SER A 168 -24.68 -6.69 19.97
C SER A 168 -24.81 -8.20 19.68
N GLN A 169 -23.71 -8.94 19.79
CA GLN A 169 -23.79 -10.40 19.80
C GLN A 169 -24.44 -10.82 21.13
N ARG A 170 -25.69 -11.29 21.09
CA ARG A 170 -26.23 -12.07 22.21
C ARG A 170 -25.47 -13.39 22.22
N GLN A 171 -24.61 -13.58 23.22
CA GLN A 171 -24.08 -14.89 23.56
C GLN A 171 -25.27 -15.76 23.98
N HIS A 172 -25.71 -16.65 23.09
CA HIS A 172 -26.54 -17.78 23.49
C HIS A 172 -25.60 -18.78 24.18
N LEU A 173 -25.70 -18.82 25.51
CA LEU A 173 -25.20 -19.89 26.37
C LEU A 173 -25.95 -21.20 26.07
#